data_AF-A0A963ILJ0-F1
#
_entry.id   AF-A0A963ILJ0-F1
#
_cell.length_a   1.000
_cell.length_b   1.000
_cell.length_c   1.000
_cell.angle_alpha   90.00
_cell.angle_beta   90.00
_cell.angle_gamma   90.00
#
_symmetry.space_group_name_H-M   'P 1'
#
loop_
_entity.id
_entity.type
_entity.pdbx_description
1 polymer ?
#
loop_
_entity_poly.entity_id
_entity_poly.type
_entity_poly.pdbx_seq_one_letter_code
_entity_poly.pdbx_strand_id
1 'polypeptide(L)'
;MSASLQALERLLAASEAMLAAAQNQNWEQLASRETERRALAESLPDAASARLSIAEQARARQLIEACLHCDARILPLIATRMNELRVVLREARPDT
;
A
#
# COMPACT_ATOMS: atom_id res chain seq x y z
N MET A 1 -12.99 -19.99 -5.76
CA MET A 1 -12.35 -18.89 -5.02
C MET A 1 -13.23 -17.66 -5.13
N SER A 2 -13.72 -17.11 -4.01
CA SER A 2 -14.65 -15.98 -4.02
C SER A 2 -14.04 -14.69 -4.61
N ALA A 3 -14.90 -13.83 -5.17
CA ALA A 3 -14.49 -12.54 -5.73
C ALA A 3 -13.84 -11.63 -4.67
N SER A 4 -14.30 -11.69 -3.42
CA SER A 4 -13.71 -10.94 -2.30
C SER A 4 -12.27 -11.36 -2.03
N LEU A 5 -11.97 -12.66 -2.10
CA LEU A 5 -10.61 -13.17 -1.88
C LEU A 5 -9.66 -12.78 -3.01
N GLN A 6 -10.14 -12.83 -4.27
CA GLN A 6 -9.38 -12.33 -5.42
C GLN A 6 -9.09 -10.83 -5.31
N ALA A 7 -10.04 -10.05 -4.80
CA ALA A 7 -9.83 -8.62 -4.59
C ALA A 7 -8.79 -8.34 -3.49
N LEU A 8 -8.78 -9.13 -2.40
CA LEU A 8 -7.73 -9.06 -1.37
C LEU A 8 -6.35 -9.45 -1.91
N GLU A 9 -6.27 -10.46 -2.78
CA GLU A 9 -5.01 -10.83 -3.44
C GLU A 9 -4.47 -9.70 -4.33
N ARG A 10 -5.38 -9.01 -5.06
CA ARG A 10 -5.01 -7.83 -5.87
C ARG A 10 -4.55 -6.65 -5.01
N LEU A 11 -5.16 -6.43 -3.85
CA LEU A 11 -4.70 -5.42 -2.89
C LEU A 11 -3.31 -5.74 -2.33
N LEU A 12 -3.04 -7.02 -2.03
CA LEU A 12 -1.71 -7.44 -1.58
C LEU A 12 -0.67 -7.19 -2.68
N ALA A 13 -0.94 -7.61 -3.91
CA ALA A 13 -0.03 -7.39 -5.03
C ALA A 13 0.26 -5.89 -5.27
N ALA A 14 -0.75 -5.02 -5.11
CA ALA A 14 -0.54 -3.57 -5.17
C ALA A 14 0.35 -3.07 -4.02
N SER A 15 0.14 -3.58 -2.80
CA SER A 15 0.93 -3.21 -1.61
C SER A 15 2.40 -3.67 -1.71
N GLU A 16 2.63 -4.86 -2.27
CA GLU A 16 3.99 -5.37 -2.56
C GLU A 16 4.68 -4.53 -3.64
N ALA A 17 3.96 -4.15 -4.70
CA ALA A 17 4.49 -3.27 -5.75
C ALA A 17 4.82 -1.87 -5.22
N MET A 18 4.00 -1.32 -4.32
CA MET A 18 4.29 -0.08 -3.60
C MET A 18 5.57 -0.20 -2.77
N LEU A 19 5.73 -1.29 -2.02
CA LEU A 19 6.93 -1.52 -1.23
C LEU A 19 8.18 -1.60 -2.11
N ALA A 20 8.12 -2.32 -3.23
CA ALA A 20 9.22 -2.40 -4.19
C ALA A 20 9.55 -1.02 -4.79
N ALA A 21 8.53 -0.22 -5.15
CA ALA A 21 8.73 1.14 -5.64
C ALA A 21 9.40 2.04 -4.59
N ALA A 22 8.95 1.98 -3.34
CA ALA A 22 9.56 2.74 -2.24
C ALA A 22 11.03 2.34 -1.97
N GLN A 23 11.33 1.04 -2.02
CA GLN A 23 12.70 0.52 -1.87
C GLN A 23 13.63 0.99 -3.00
N ASN A 24 13.10 1.03 -4.22
CA ASN A 24 13.82 1.54 -5.40
C ASN A 24 13.78 3.06 -5.53
N GLN A 25 13.23 3.78 -4.53
CA GLN A 25 13.04 5.23 -4.53
C GLN A 25 12.26 5.75 -5.76
N ASN A 26 11.42 4.91 -6.37
CA ASN A 26 10.56 5.27 -7.48
C ASN A 26 9.25 5.87 -6.94
N TRP A 27 9.31 7.13 -6.52
CA TRP A 27 8.21 7.82 -5.84
C TRP A 27 7.00 8.07 -6.75
N GLU A 28 7.21 8.23 -8.06
CA GLU A 28 6.13 8.37 -9.04
C GLU A 28 5.34 7.06 -9.14
N GLN A 29 6.04 5.93 -9.30
CA GLN A 29 5.40 4.62 -9.32
C GLN A 29 4.70 4.32 -8.00
N LEU A 30 5.30 4.70 -6.86
CA LEU A 30 4.66 4.56 -5.55
C LEU A 30 3.31 5.29 -5.48
N ALA A 31 3.24 6.54 -5.95
CA ALA A 31 2.02 7.34 -5.96
C ALA A 31 0.95 6.79 -6.92
N SER A 32 1.37 6.33 -8.10
CA SER A 32 0.48 5.67 -9.07
C SER A 32 -0.13 4.39 -8.48
N ARG A 33 0.69 3.54 -7.84
CA ARG A 33 0.22 2.31 -7.20
C ARG A 33 -0.69 2.57 -6.00
N GLU A 34 -0.43 3.61 -5.22
CA GLU A 34 -1.35 4.00 -4.13
C GLU A 34 -2.73 4.42 -4.66
N THR A 35 -2.78 5.09 -5.81
CA THR A 35 -4.05 5.45 -6.47
C THR A 35 -4.81 4.20 -6.91
N GLU A 36 -4.11 3.25 -7.55
CA GLU A 36 -4.71 1.96 -7.94
C GLU A 36 -5.20 1.17 -6.72
N ARG A 37 -4.41 1.10 -5.65
CA ARG A 37 -4.76 0.40 -4.41
C ARG A 37 -6.00 1.01 -3.76
N ARG A 38 -6.13 2.34 -3.75
CA ARG A 38 -7.30 3.04 -3.22
C ARG A 38 -8.56 2.77 -4.04
N ALA A 39 -8.46 2.85 -5.36
CA ALA A 39 -9.58 2.51 -6.24
C ALA A 39 -10.03 1.05 -6.07
N LEU A 40 -9.09 0.11 -5.88
CA LEU A 40 -9.41 -1.28 -5.57
C LEU A 40 -10.10 -1.42 -4.21
N ALA A 41 -9.62 -0.72 -3.18
CA ALA A 41 -10.22 -0.75 -1.85
C ALA A 41 -11.64 -0.18 -1.84
N GLU A 42 -11.90 0.91 -2.57
CA GLU A 42 -13.23 1.50 -2.74
C GLU A 42 -14.18 0.60 -3.55
N SER A 43 -13.64 -0.22 -4.44
CA SER A 43 -14.42 -1.19 -5.24
C SER A 43 -14.84 -2.43 -4.45
N LEU A 44 -14.28 -2.64 -3.26
CA LEU A 44 -14.65 -3.77 -2.41
C LEU A 44 -16.06 -3.55 -1.85
N PRO A 45 -16.96 -4.53 -1.99
CA PRO A 45 -18.26 -4.43 -1.34
C PRO A 45 -18.08 -4.43 0.19
N ASP A 46 -18.80 -3.53 0.89
CA ASP A 46 -18.88 -3.45 2.36
C ASP A 46 -19.17 -4.83 3.01
N ALA A 47 -19.82 -5.71 2.26
CA ALA A 47 -20.21 -7.06 2.67
C ALA A 47 -19.28 -8.17 2.14
N ALA A 48 -17.98 -7.91 1.96
CA ALA A 48 -16.99 -8.96 1.66
C ALA A 48 -16.97 -10.12 2.70
N SER A 49 -17.59 -9.90 3.86
CA SER A 49 -17.78 -10.89 4.92
C SER A 49 -19.01 -11.80 4.73
N ALA A 50 -19.95 -11.49 3.83
CA ALA A 50 -21.30 -12.05 3.93
C ALA A 50 -21.43 -13.53 3.55
N ARG A 51 -20.48 -14.14 2.82
CA ARG A 51 -20.51 -15.59 2.49
C ARG A 51 -19.13 -16.22 2.30
N LEU A 52 -18.13 -15.83 3.09
CA LEU A 52 -16.85 -16.54 3.09
C LEU A 52 -16.94 -17.79 3.98
N SER A 53 -16.52 -18.94 3.47
CA SER A 53 -16.29 -20.12 4.30
C SER A 53 -15.22 -19.86 5.36
N ILE A 54 -15.16 -20.67 6.42
CA ILE A 54 -14.15 -20.52 7.50
C ILE A 54 -12.72 -20.53 6.93
N ALA A 55 -12.46 -21.38 5.94
CA ALA A 55 -11.16 -21.44 5.26
C ALA A 55 -10.85 -20.14 4.49
N GLU A 56 -11.83 -19.57 3.79
CA GLU A 56 -11.65 -18.30 3.09
C GLU A 56 -11.50 -17.11 4.04
N GLN A 57 -12.15 -17.14 5.21
CA GLN A 57 -11.98 -16.13 6.24
C GLN A 57 -10.55 -16.15 6.81
N ALA A 58 -10.01 -17.35 7.08
CA ALA A 58 -8.63 -17.50 7.53
C ALA A 58 -7.64 -16.95 6.48
N ARG A 59 -7.87 -17.26 5.21
CA ARG A 59 -7.04 -16.75 4.11
C ARG A 59 -7.19 -15.23 3.94
N ALA A 60 -8.39 -14.69 4.06
CA ALA A 60 -8.63 -13.25 4.00
C ALA A 60 -7.86 -12.50 5.10
N ARG A 61 -7.85 -13.03 6.34
CA ARG A 61 -7.04 -12.45 7.44
C ARG A 61 -5.55 -12.42 7.10
N GLN A 62 -5.00 -13.52 6.60
CA GLN A 62 -3.59 -13.58 6.20
C GLN A 62 -3.25 -12.54 5.13
N LEU A 63 -4.13 -12.34 4.14
CA LEU A 63 -3.92 -11.36 3.08
C LEU A 63 -3.96 -9.92 3.64
N ILE A 64 -4.92 -9.63 4.52
CA ILE A 64 -5.03 -8.32 5.19
C ILE A 64 -3.79 -8.03 6.05
N GLU A 65 -3.35 -9.01 6.85
CA GLU A 65 -2.14 -8.89 7.67
C GLU A 65 -0.89 -8.63 6.83
N ALA A 66 -0.78 -9.30 5.67
CA ALA A 66 0.32 -9.08 4.74
C ALA A 66 0.31 -7.66 4.14
N CYS A 67 -0.86 -7.13 3.77
CA CYS A 67 -0.99 -5.73 3.33
C CYS A 67 -0.52 -4.75 4.40
N LEU A 68 -0.98 -4.94 5.65
CA LEU A 68 -0.59 -4.09 6.79
C LEU A 68 0.92 -4.15 7.04
N HIS A 69 1.53 -5.32 6.86
CA HIS A 69 2.98 -5.48 6.98
C HIS A 69 3.75 -4.72 5.88
N CYS A 70 3.26 -4.73 4.63
CA CYS A 70 3.82 -3.90 3.57
C CYS A 70 3.74 -2.41 3.92
N ASP A 71 2.57 -1.93 4.37
CA ASP A 71 2.36 -0.53 4.74
C ASP A 71 3.34 -0.10 5.85
N ALA A 72 3.48 -0.93 6.90
CA ALA A 72 4.41 -0.68 8.00
C ALA A 72 5.88 -0.55 7.54
N ARG A 73 6.26 -1.23 6.45
CA ARG A 73 7.61 -1.16 5.85
C ARG A 73 7.78 0.02 4.91
N ILE A 74 6.71 0.49 4.26
CA ILE A 74 6.73 1.65 3.36
C ILE A 74 6.89 2.96 4.16
N LEU A 75 6.16 3.10 5.28
CA LEU A 75 6.15 4.32 6.10
C LEU A 75 7.53 4.88 6.46
N PRO A 76 8.50 4.08 6.99
CA PRO A 76 9.82 4.61 7.30
C PRO A 76 10.61 5.07 6.06
N LEU A 77 10.41 4.45 4.90
CA LEU A 77 11.07 4.85 3.66
C LEU A 77 10.58 6.23 3.18
N ILE A 78 9.26 6.45 3.25
CA ILE A 78 8.65 7.75 2.95
C ILE A 78 9.15 8.81 3.95
N ALA A 79 9.17 8.48 5.25
CA ALA A 79 9.62 9.41 6.29
C ALA A 79 11.06 9.87 6.08
N THR A 80 11.97 8.93 5.76
CA THR A 80 13.36 9.22 5.39
C THR A 80 13.42 10.15 4.19
N ARG A 81 12.70 9.84 3.10
CA ARG A 81 12.69 10.69 1.91
C ARG A 81 12.17 12.10 2.18
N MET A 82 11.11 12.22 2.98
CA MET A 82 10.55 13.52 3.36
C MET A 82 11.52 14.35 4.22
N ASN A 83 12.32 13.69 5.07
CA ASN A 83 13.39 14.37 5.81
C ASN A 83 14.48 14.88 4.87
N GLU A 84 14.94 14.05 3.92
CA GLU A 84 15.94 14.44 2.91
C GLU A 84 15.48 15.65 2.09
N LEU A 85 14.26 15.62 1.57
CA LEU A 85 13.70 16.73 0.79
C LEU A 85 13.58 18.01 1.61
N ARG A 86 13.22 17.91 2.90
CA ARG A 86 13.18 19.07 3.80
C ARG A 86 14.54 19.72 4.00
N VAL A 87 15.62 18.93 4.06
CA VAL A 87 16.99 19.46 4.15
C VAL A 87 17.36 20.19 2.85
N VAL A 88 17.19 19.53 1.70
CA VAL A 88 17.50 20.10 0.38
C VAL A 88 16.74 21.41 0.13
N LEU A 89 15.44 21.45 0.44
CA LEU A 89 14.63 22.65 0.26
C LEU A 89 15.01 23.78 1.22
N ARG A 90 15.53 23.45 2.41
CA ARG A 90 16.00 24.46 3.37
C ARG A 90 17.33 25.05 2.92
N GLU A 91 18.25 24.23 2.41
CA GLU A 91 19.53 24.68 1.82
C GLU A 91 19.32 25.47 0.53
N ALA A 92 18.29 25.16 -0.25
CA ALA A 92 17.95 25.86 -1.48
C ALA A 92 17.26 27.22 -1.27
N ARG A 93 16.92 27.60 -0.03
CA ARG A 93 16.53 28.99 0.27
C ARG A 93 17.82 29.81 0.48
N PRO A 94 18.19 30.70 -0.46
CA PRO A 94 19.26 31.64 -0.17
C PRO A 94 18.81 32.53 0.98
N ASP A 95 19.69 32.76 1.95
CA ASP A 95 19.52 33.78 2.99
C ASP A 95 19.15 35.09 2.28
N THR A 96 17.93 35.57 2.55
CA THR A 96 17.40 36.83 2.01
C THR A 96 17.80 37.98 2.90
#